data_AF-L1L9K2-F1
#
_entry.id   AF-L1L9K2-F1
#
_cell.length_a   1.000
_cell.length_b   1.000
_cell.length_c   1.000
_cell.angle_alpha   90.00
_cell.angle_beta   90.00
_cell.angle_gamma   90.00
#
_symmetry.space_group_name_H-M   'P 1'
#
loop_
_entity.id
_entity.type
_entity.pdbx_description
1 polymer ?
#
loop_
_entity_poly.entity_id
_entity_poly.type
_entity_poly.pdbx_seq_one_letter_code
_entity_poly.pdbx_strand_id
1 'polypeptide(L)'
;MTVGGEHTTPPPRQRQQQRRDARRNRELLLAAAHEVFTEQGLDAPLDVIARRAGIGNATLYRHFPTRAALIDAVFHDQLTGTMAVGEQARNAPDAWSGLTEYLRAVFATLAADRGTNDLMTTHVEGVEVLEAVHAHNRRTVESLLARGRAEGTVRADVTTEDVLFALAALGRAVPALTDATTPDAWHRPLALFLDALRTAPPSPLPGPALTADRLGDVLQGLGPHRASGERE
;
A
#
# COMPACT_ATOMS: atom_id res chain seq x y z
N MET A 1 30.09 2.51 -49.13
CA MET A 1 28.92 3.27 -49.60
C MET A 1 27.78 2.96 -48.66
N THR A 2 27.50 3.89 -47.76
CA THR A 2 26.64 3.74 -46.59
C THR A 2 25.18 3.92 -47.02
N VAL A 3 24.35 2.88 -46.90
CA VAL A 3 22.90 3.03 -47.07
C VAL A 3 22.35 3.50 -45.73
N GLY A 4 22.14 4.81 -45.61
CA GLY A 4 21.45 5.42 -44.47
C GLY A 4 19.97 5.07 -44.51
N GLY A 5 19.51 4.29 -43.53
CA GLY A 5 18.09 4.06 -43.31
C GLY A 5 17.43 5.35 -42.83
N GLU A 6 16.64 5.98 -43.69
CA GLU A 6 15.75 7.07 -43.31
C GLU A 6 14.73 6.56 -42.29
N HIS A 7 14.93 6.92 -41.02
CA HIS A 7 13.86 6.86 -40.03
C HIS A 7 12.83 7.95 -40.34
N THR A 8 11.92 7.66 -41.27
CA THR A 8 10.81 8.54 -41.62
C THR A 8 9.91 8.72 -40.41
N THR A 9 9.98 9.91 -39.79
CA THR A 9 9.11 10.26 -38.66
C THR A 9 7.65 10.30 -39.14
N PRO A 10 6.71 9.56 -38.53
CA PRO A 10 5.36 9.47 -39.03
C PRO A 10 4.64 10.84 -39.03
N PRO A 11 3.77 11.10 -40.01
CA PRO A 11 3.01 12.34 -40.10
C PRO A 11 2.18 12.62 -38.82
N PRO A 12 1.88 13.89 -38.51
CA PRO A 12 1.32 14.30 -37.21
C PRO A 12 0.05 13.54 -36.77
N ARG A 13 -0.83 13.21 -37.73
CA ARG A 13 -2.07 12.46 -37.47
C ARG A 13 -1.81 10.99 -37.07
N GLN A 14 -0.86 10.32 -37.72
CA GLN A 14 -0.46 8.96 -37.36
C GLN A 14 0.22 8.92 -35.98
N ARG A 15 1.04 9.93 -35.65
CA ARG A 15 1.61 10.09 -34.30
C ARG A 15 0.54 10.32 -33.24
N GLN A 16 -0.54 11.01 -33.56
CA GLN A 16 -1.64 11.25 -32.62
C GLN A 16 -2.46 9.98 -32.39
N GLN A 17 -2.70 9.21 -33.45
CA GLN A 17 -3.38 7.91 -33.37
C GLN A 17 -2.55 6.89 -32.57
N GLN A 18 -1.26 6.75 -32.86
CA GLN A 18 -0.34 5.90 -32.09
C GLN A 18 -0.29 6.27 -30.60
N ARG A 19 -0.30 7.57 -30.28
CA ARG A 19 -0.36 8.04 -28.88
C ARG A 19 -1.68 7.67 -28.19
N ARG A 20 -2.81 7.77 -28.91
CA ARG A 20 -4.11 7.36 -28.39
C ARG A 20 -4.17 5.84 -28.15
N ASP A 21 -3.67 5.06 -29.09
CA ASP A 21 -3.64 3.59 -28.99
C ASP A 21 -2.70 3.14 -27.86
N ALA A 22 -1.53 3.77 -27.72
CA ALA A 22 -0.61 3.51 -26.61
C ALA A 22 -1.24 3.84 -25.24
N ARG A 23 -2.02 4.92 -25.14
CA ARG A 23 -2.73 5.28 -23.92
C ARG A 23 -3.83 4.28 -23.59
N ARG A 24 -4.66 3.92 -24.57
CA ARG A 24 -5.71 2.90 -24.40
C ARG A 24 -5.12 1.55 -23.99
N ASN A 25 -4.02 1.13 -24.61
CA ASN A 25 -3.35 -0.11 -24.25
C ASN A 25 -2.80 -0.07 -22.81
N ARG A 26 -2.26 1.07 -22.39
CA ARG A 26 -1.85 1.27 -20.99
C ARG A 26 -3.04 1.14 -20.04
N GLU A 27 -4.16 1.80 -20.32
CA GLU A 27 -5.37 1.72 -19.49
C GLU A 27 -5.91 0.29 -19.38
N LEU A 28 -5.95 -0.46 -20.48
CA LEU A 28 -6.35 -1.88 -20.49
C LEU A 28 -5.40 -2.76 -19.67
N LEU A 29 -4.09 -2.54 -19.78
CA LEU A 29 -3.10 -3.25 -18.98
C LEU A 29 -3.26 -2.97 -17.48
N LEU A 30 -3.48 -1.71 -17.10
CA LEU A 30 -3.66 -1.33 -15.69
C LEU A 30 -4.92 -1.96 -15.09
N ALA A 31 -6.05 -1.91 -15.81
CA ALA A 31 -7.30 -2.53 -15.36
C ALA A 31 -7.14 -4.06 -15.19
N ALA A 32 -6.58 -4.73 -16.21
CA ALA A 32 -6.34 -6.17 -16.15
C ALA A 32 -5.36 -6.56 -15.05
N ALA A 33 -4.31 -5.76 -14.84
CA ALA A 33 -3.32 -5.99 -13.79
C ALA A 33 -3.95 -5.86 -12.40
N HIS A 34 -4.76 -4.82 -12.16
CA HIS A 34 -5.49 -4.65 -10.92
C HIS A 34 -6.36 -5.89 -10.61
N GLU A 35 -7.18 -6.33 -11.56
CA GLU A 35 -8.03 -7.53 -11.39
C GLU A 35 -7.19 -8.77 -11.07
N VAL A 36 -6.12 -9.02 -11.84
CA VAL A 36 -5.25 -10.20 -11.63
C VAL A 36 -4.57 -10.13 -10.26
N PHE A 37 -4.07 -8.97 -9.84
CA PHE A 37 -3.43 -8.82 -8.54
C PHE A 37 -4.41 -9.01 -7.38
N THR A 38 -5.63 -8.51 -7.50
CA THR A 38 -6.69 -8.73 -6.50
C THR A 38 -7.11 -10.21 -6.43
N GLU A 39 -7.13 -10.93 -7.55
CA GLU A 39 -7.53 -12.35 -7.62
C GLU A 39 -6.43 -13.32 -7.20
N GLN A 40 -5.20 -13.09 -7.64
CA GLN A 40 -4.09 -14.06 -7.61
C GLN A 40 -2.88 -13.57 -6.81
N GLY A 41 -2.95 -12.38 -6.23
CA GLY A 41 -1.85 -11.75 -5.50
C GLY A 41 -0.84 -11.07 -6.40
N LEU A 42 0.08 -10.32 -5.78
CA LEU A 42 1.07 -9.48 -6.49
C LEU A 42 2.13 -10.28 -7.26
N ASP A 43 2.29 -11.56 -6.95
CA ASP A 43 3.21 -12.48 -7.64
C ASP A 43 2.63 -13.09 -8.93
N ALA A 44 1.36 -12.79 -9.25
CA ALA A 44 0.68 -13.35 -10.41
C ALA A 44 1.48 -13.22 -11.72
N PRO A 45 1.48 -14.24 -12.60
CA PRO A 45 2.27 -14.19 -13.83
C PRO A 45 1.85 -13.05 -14.78
N LEU A 46 2.83 -12.31 -15.32
CA LEU A 46 2.56 -11.15 -16.20
C LEU A 46 1.88 -11.55 -17.53
N ASP A 47 2.06 -12.79 -17.99
CA ASP A 47 1.39 -13.31 -19.19
C ASP A 47 -0.12 -13.48 -18.98
N VAL A 48 -0.57 -13.76 -17.75
CA VAL A 48 -2.00 -13.78 -17.37
C VAL A 48 -2.59 -12.39 -17.53
N ILE A 49 -1.87 -11.35 -17.09
CA ILE A 49 -2.27 -9.94 -17.22
C ILE A 49 -2.36 -9.54 -18.70
N ALA A 50 -1.32 -9.83 -19.48
CA ALA A 50 -1.28 -9.54 -20.91
C ALA A 50 -2.45 -10.20 -21.65
N ARG A 51 -2.70 -11.49 -21.38
CA ARG A 51 -3.81 -12.24 -21.95
C ARG A 51 -5.16 -11.65 -21.58
N ARG A 52 -5.35 -11.24 -20.32
CA ARG A 52 -6.60 -10.60 -19.84
C ARG A 52 -6.84 -9.24 -20.48
N ALA A 53 -5.78 -8.45 -20.65
CA ALA A 53 -5.86 -7.16 -21.34
C ALA A 53 -6.07 -7.29 -22.86
N GLY A 54 -5.93 -8.50 -23.42
CA GLY A 54 -5.93 -8.71 -24.88
C GLY A 54 -4.71 -8.08 -25.57
N ILE A 55 -3.60 -7.92 -24.84
CA ILE A 55 -2.39 -7.21 -25.29
C ILE A 55 -1.20 -8.19 -25.29
N GLY A 56 -0.35 -8.13 -26.31
CA GLY A 56 0.83 -9.00 -26.39
C GLY A 56 1.88 -8.69 -25.32
N ASN A 57 2.60 -9.72 -24.85
CA ASN A 57 3.66 -9.58 -23.84
C ASN A 57 4.74 -8.54 -24.21
N ALA A 58 5.16 -8.49 -25.48
CA ALA A 58 6.13 -7.49 -25.93
C ALA A 58 5.64 -6.05 -25.71
N THR A 59 4.34 -5.81 -25.89
CA THR A 59 3.72 -4.50 -25.62
C THR A 59 3.64 -4.23 -24.12
N LEU A 60 3.31 -5.23 -23.30
CA LEU A 60 3.33 -5.10 -21.83
C LEU A 60 4.73 -4.68 -21.34
N TYR A 61 5.78 -5.43 -21.70
CA TYR A 61 7.16 -5.13 -21.28
C TYR A 61 7.66 -3.78 -21.80
N ARG A 62 7.18 -3.32 -22.96
CA ARG A 62 7.49 -1.98 -23.48
C ARG A 62 6.86 -0.87 -22.64
N HIS A 63 5.68 -1.09 -22.06
CA HIS A 63 5.01 -0.12 -21.18
C HIS A 63 5.49 -0.21 -19.73
N PHE A 64 5.80 -1.42 -19.27
CA PHE A 64 6.16 -1.74 -17.90
C PHE A 64 7.36 -2.71 -17.92
N PRO A 65 8.60 -2.19 -17.89
CA PRO A 65 9.80 -3.02 -18.00
C PRO A 65 9.97 -4.01 -16.85
N THR A 66 9.41 -3.70 -15.68
CA THR A 66 9.49 -4.53 -14.47
C THR A 66 8.11 -4.74 -13.85
N ARG A 67 7.95 -5.82 -13.07
CA ARG A 67 6.77 -6.05 -12.23
C ARG A 67 6.52 -4.85 -11.30
N ALA A 68 7.58 -4.36 -10.66
CA ALA A 68 7.50 -3.19 -9.78
C ALA A 68 6.93 -1.96 -10.49
N ALA A 69 7.36 -1.67 -11.74
CA ALA A 69 6.81 -0.56 -12.52
C ALA A 69 5.32 -0.74 -12.89
N LEU A 70 4.86 -1.98 -13.06
CA LEU A 70 3.44 -2.26 -13.26
C LEU A 70 2.65 -2.08 -11.95
N ILE A 71 3.14 -2.63 -10.84
CA ILE A 71 2.51 -2.48 -9.51
C ILE A 71 2.41 -1.01 -9.13
N ASP A 72 3.52 -0.27 -9.25
CA ASP A 72 3.61 1.17 -8.99
C ASP A 72 2.54 1.92 -9.78
N ALA A 73 2.41 1.65 -11.08
CA ALA A 73 1.42 2.31 -11.92
C ALA A 73 -0.04 1.88 -11.66
N VAL A 74 -0.27 0.64 -11.19
CA VAL A 74 -1.61 0.11 -10.90
C VAL A 74 -2.17 0.72 -9.62
N PHE A 75 -1.34 0.84 -8.58
CA PHE A 75 -1.77 1.27 -7.25
C PHE A 75 -1.39 2.72 -6.93
N HIS A 76 -0.80 3.45 -7.88
CA HIS A 76 -0.34 4.84 -7.70
C HIS A 76 -1.43 5.74 -7.10
N ASP A 77 -2.64 5.73 -7.67
CA ASP A 77 -3.70 6.65 -7.25
C ASP A 77 -4.27 6.28 -5.87
N GLN A 78 -4.40 4.99 -5.58
CA GLN A 78 -4.81 4.49 -4.26
C GLN A 78 -3.79 4.90 -3.18
N LEU A 79 -2.50 4.69 -3.45
CA LEU A 79 -1.41 4.97 -2.52
C LEU A 79 -1.20 6.47 -2.30
N THR A 80 -1.25 7.28 -3.36
CA THR A 80 -1.15 8.74 -3.23
C THR A 80 -2.38 9.34 -2.53
N GLY A 81 -3.56 8.75 -2.71
CA GLY A 81 -4.77 9.13 -1.96
C GLY A 81 -4.59 9.04 -0.44
N THR A 82 -3.91 8.00 0.06
CA THR A 82 -3.62 7.85 1.49
C THR A 82 -2.73 8.96 2.04
N MET A 83 -1.81 9.51 1.23
CA MET A 83 -0.93 10.61 1.63
C MET A 83 -1.71 11.91 1.88
N ALA A 84 -2.70 12.21 1.05
CA ALA A 84 -3.55 13.40 1.25
C ALA A 84 -4.28 13.37 2.59
N VAL A 85 -4.78 12.20 3.00
CA VAL A 85 -5.44 12.01 4.30
C VAL A 85 -4.46 12.25 5.46
N GLY A 86 -3.22 11.76 5.35
CA GLY A 86 -2.21 11.98 6.37
C GLY A 86 -1.78 13.45 6.51
N GLU A 87 -1.76 14.22 5.41
CA GLU A 87 -1.57 15.67 5.46
C GLU A 87 -2.69 16.39 6.21
N GLN A 88 -3.94 16.02 5.94
CA GLN A 88 -5.09 16.58 6.65
C GLN A 88 -5.03 16.25 8.14
N ALA A 89 -4.75 14.99 8.47
CA ALA A 89 -4.66 14.52 9.85
C ALA A 89 -3.59 15.25 10.66
N ARG A 90 -2.39 15.46 10.10
CA ARG A 90 -1.31 16.20 10.77
C ARG A 90 -1.69 17.64 11.12
N ASN A 91 -2.62 18.23 10.38
CA ASN A 91 -3.13 19.59 10.59
C ASN A 91 -4.44 19.64 11.39
N ALA A 92 -4.95 18.49 11.87
CA ALA A 92 -6.15 18.44 12.69
C ALA A 92 -5.93 19.24 13.99
N PRO A 93 -6.94 20.02 14.47
CA PRO A 93 -6.82 20.78 15.71
C PRO A 93 -6.51 19.91 16.94
N ASP A 94 -7.08 18.71 16.99
CA ASP A 94 -6.91 17.72 18.04
C ASP A 94 -6.13 16.52 17.50
N ALA A 95 -4.99 16.19 18.10
CA ALA A 95 -4.12 15.14 17.59
C ALA A 95 -4.74 13.74 17.71
N TRP A 96 -5.57 13.52 18.74
CA TRP A 96 -6.27 12.25 18.93
C TRP A 96 -7.28 11.96 17.82
N SER A 97 -8.10 12.95 17.49
CA SER A 97 -9.06 12.89 16.39
C SER A 97 -8.33 12.73 15.07
N GLY A 98 -7.25 13.49 14.84
CA GLY A 98 -6.41 13.33 13.65
C GLY A 98 -5.84 11.91 13.50
N LEU A 99 -5.34 11.31 14.58
CA LEU A 99 -4.85 9.92 14.58
C LEU A 99 -5.97 8.93 14.30
N THR A 100 -7.10 9.07 14.98
CA THR A 100 -8.26 8.17 14.85
C THR A 100 -8.81 8.19 13.42
N GLU A 101 -9.01 9.37 12.86
CA GLU A 101 -9.53 9.55 11.50
C GLU A 101 -8.55 9.03 10.45
N TYR A 102 -7.26 9.32 10.62
CA TYR A 102 -6.22 8.82 9.72
C TYR A 102 -6.16 7.30 9.70
N LEU A 103 -6.11 6.64 10.86
CA LEU A 103 -6.03 5.19 10.93
C LEU A 103 -7.31 4.52 10.42
N ARG A 104 -8.48 5.13 10.66
CA ARG A 104 -9.74 4.65 10.10
C ARG A 104 -9.75 4.74 8.56
N ALA A 105 -9.26 5.84 8.01
CA ALA A 105 -9.18 6.03 6.56
C ALA A 105 -8.20 5.06 5.91
N VAL A 106 -7.01 4.85 6.51
CA VAL A 106 -6.06 3.82 6.06
C VAL A 106 -6.73 2.45 6.03
N PHE A 107 -7.37 2.04 7.12
CA PHE A 107 -8.02 0.73 7.19
C PHE A 107 -9.22 0.60 6.25
N ALA A 108 -9.96 1.67 6.00
CA ALA A 108 -11.02 1.68 5.00
C ALA A 108 -10.45 1.45 3.59
N THR A 109 -9.30 2.04 3.25
CA THR A 109 -8.60 1.76 1.98
C THR A 109 -8.17 0.29 1.91
N LEU A 110 -7.60 -0.25 2.99
CA LEU A 110 -7.20 -1.66 3.06
C LEU A 110 -8.38 -2.64 2.96
N ALA A 111 -9.56 -2.26 3.44
CA ALA A 111 -10.78 -3.06 3.37
C ALA A 111 -11.44 -2.98 1.99
N ALA A 112 -11.33 -1.84 1.31
CA ALA A 112 -11.97 -1.61 0.02
C ALA A 112 -11.29 -2.36 -1.14
N ASP A 113 -9.98 -2.63 -1.05
CA ASP A 113 -9.25 -3.32 -2.10
C ASP A 113 -8.16 -4.26 -1.56
N ARG A 114 -8.33 -5.56 -1.88
CA ARG A 114 -7.40 -6.60 -1.46
C ARG A 114 -6.01 -6.44 -2.10
N GLY A 115 -5.92 -5.96 -3.34
CA GLY A 115 -4.63 -5.73 -4.00
C GLY A 115 -3.81 -4.66 -3.26
N THR A 116 -4.45 -3.58 -2.84
CA THR A 116 -3.87 -2.52 -2.01
C THR A 116 -3.50 -3.05 -0.63
N ASN A 117 -4.33 -3.91 -0.03
CA ASN A 117 -3.99 -4.58 1.23
C ASN A 117 -2.71 -5.42 1.12
N ASP A 118 -2.65 -6.29 0.12
CA ASP A 118 -1.50 -7.13 -0.14
C ASP A 118 -0.25 -6.26 -0.37
N LEU A 119 -0.37 -5.17 -1.13
CA LEU A 119 0.75 -4.26 -1.39
C LEU A 119 1.27 -3.57 -0.13
N MET A 120 0.36 -3.10 0.73
CA MET A 120 0.70 -2.40 1.97
C MET A 120 1.24 -3.33 3.07
N THR A 121 1.00 -4.64 2.95
CA THR A 121 1.31 -5.61 4.01
C THR A 121 2.36 -6.65 3.61
N THR A 122 2.80 -6.63 2.36
CA THR A 122 3.91 -7.44 1.84
C THR A 122 5.11 -6.55 1.51
N HIS A 123 6.27 -7.17 1.32
CA HIS A 123 7.46 -6.45 0.88
C HIS A 123 7.64 -6.63 -0.63
N VAL A 124 7.52 -5.53 -1.38
CA VAL A 124 7.78 -5.50 -2.82
C VAL A 124 8.90 -4.49 -3.09
N GLU A 125 10.05 -4.98 -3.51
CA GLU A 125 11.20 -4.13 -3.82
C GLU A 125 10.97 -3.31 -5.10
N GLY A 126 11.49 -2.07 -5.11
CA GLY A 126 11.52 -1.22 -6.30
C GLY A 126 10.20 -0.52 -6.65
N VAL A 127 9.21 -0.53 -5.75
CA VAL A 127 7.96 0.22 -5.90
C VAL A 127 8.12 1.59 -5.22
N GLU A 128 8.44 2.62 -5.98
CA GLU A 128 8.78 3.95 -5.44
C GLU A 128 7.63 4.58 -4.66
N VAL A 129 6.39 4.47 -5.15
CA VAL A 129 5.22 5.05 -4.47
C VAL A 129 4.95 4.36 -3.12
N LEU A 130 5.23 3.05 -3.01
CA LEU A 130 5.06 2.30 -1.76
C LEU A 130 6.04 2.81 -0.68
N GLU A 131 7.30 2.99 -1.05
CA GLU A 131 8.31 3.57 -0.16
C GLU A 131 7.93 4.99 0.28
N ALA A 132 7.41 5.80 -0.64
CA ALA A 132 6.92 7.14 -0.33
C ALA A 132 5.73 7.11 0.65
N VAL A 133 4.79 6.18 0.49
CA VAL A 133 3.66 5.98 1.41
C VAL A 133 4.14 5.48 2.77
N HIS A 134 5.06 4.52 2.85
CA HIS A 134 5.62 4.06 4.12
C HIS A 134 6.30 5.21 4.90
N ALA A 135 7.12 6.01 4.20
CA ALA A 135 7.75 7.19 4.79
C ALA A 135 6.72 8.23 5.21
N HIS A 136 5.66 8.42 4.43
CA HIS A 136 4.55 9.30 4.77
C HIS A 136 3.82 8.84 6.03
N ASN A 137 3.44 7.57 6.10
CA ASN A 137 2.69 6.98 7.21
C ASN A 137 3.46 7.09 8.51
N ARG A 138 4.76 6.80 8.47
CA ARG A 138 5.67 7.01 9.60
C ARG A 138 5.64 8.45 10.09
N ARG A 139 5.84 9.44 9.19
CA ARG A 139 5.82 10.86 9.55
C ARG A 139 4.47 11.29 10.14
N THR A 140 3.36 10.79 9.60
CA THR A 140 2.01 11.07 10.12
C THR A 140 1.85 10.55 11.54
N VAL A 141 2.15 9.26 11.76
CA VAL A 141 2.03 8.62 13.07
C VAL A 141 2.94 9.30 14.08
N GLU A 142 4.21 9.52 13.75
CA GLU A 142 5.18 10.19 14.62
C GLU A 142 4.70 11.58 15.06
N SER A 143 4.25 12.40 14.10
CA SER A 143 3.74 13.75 14.39
C SER A 143 2.51 13.72 15.29
N LEU A 144 1.57 12.81 15.05
CA LEU A 144 0.31 12.73 15.80
C LEU A 144 0.53 12.16 17.20
N LEU A 145 1.43 11.17 17.35
CA LEU A 145 1.82 10.66 18.67
C LEU A 145 2.55 11.72 19.49
N ALA A 146 3.49 12.46 18.89
CA ALA A 146 4.22 13.52 19.58
C ALA A 146 3.26 14.62 20.09
N ARG A 147 2.35 15.08 19.23
CA ARG A 147 1.32 16.05 19.60
C ARG A 147 0.35 15.51 20.64
N GLY A 148 -0.16 14.29 20.45
CA GLY A 148 -1.09 13.66 21.38
C GLY A 148 -0.50 13.44 22.77
N ARG A 149 0.80 13.14 22.87
CA ARG A 149 1.51 13.10 24.17
C ARG A 149 1.58 14.49 24.81
N ALA A 150 1.87 15.54 24.03
CA ALA A 150 1.92 16.92 24.53
C ALA A 150 0.53 17.44 24.95
N GLU A 151 -0.53 17.02 24.25
CA GLU A 151 -1.94 17.31 24.55
C GLU A 151 -2.48 16.45 25.71
N GLY A 152 -1.74 15.43 26.14
CA GLY A 152 -2.17 14.51 27.19
C GLY A 152 -3.29 13.56 26.76
N THR A 153 -3.48 13.33 25.45
CA THR A 153 -4.50 12.43 24.89
C THR A 153 -3.95 11.05 24.50
N VAL A 154 -2.63 10.92 24.32
CA VAL A 154 -1.91 9.67 24.04
C VAL A 154 -0.97 9.29 25.18
N ARG A 155 -0.93 8.00 25.55
CA ARG A 155 -0.02 7.46 26.57
C ARG A 155 1.46 7.78 26.27
N ALA A 156 2.25 8.02 27.30
CA ALA A 156 3.63 8.51 27.16
C ALA A 156 4.64 7.42 26.75
N ASP A 157 4.34 6.15 27.02
CA ASP A 157 5.22 5.00 26.86
C ASP A 157 5.06 4.25 25.53
N VAL A 158 4.11 4.63 24.67
CA VAL A 158 3.98 4.07 23.31
C VAL A 158 4.98 4.74 22.36
N THR A 159 5.47 4.02 21.36
CA THR A 159 6.36 4.54 20.30
C THR A 159 5.72 4.51 18.92
N THR A 160 6.36 5.16 17.93
CA THR A 160 5.93 5.08 16.52
C THR A 160 6.01 3.64 16.03
N GLU A 161 7.05 2.92 16.42
CA GLU A 161 7.29 1.53 16.02
C GLU A 161 6.21 0.57 16.54
N ASP A 162 5.74 0.75 17.78
CA ASP A 162 4.64 -0.05 18.34
C ASP A 162 3.37 0.10 17.49
N VAL A 163 3.08 1.34 17.08
CA VAL A 163 1.92 1.64 16.25
C VAL A 163 2.10 1.06 14.86
N LEU A 164 3.22 1.33 14.17
CA LEU A 164 3.45 0.81 12.82
C LEU A 164 3.43 -0.72 12.77
N PHE A 165 3.99 -1.40 13.77
CA PHE A 165 3.89 -2.86 13.91
C PHE A 165 2.43 -3.31 14.04
N ALA A 166 1.69 -2.71 14.97
CA ALA A 166 0.28 -3.07 15.20
C ALA A 166 -0.59 -2.81 13.96
N LEU A 167 -0.35 -1.71 13.24
CA LEU A 167 -1.06 -1.39 12.00
C LEU A 167 -0.76 -2.42 10.91
N ALA A 168 0.49 -2.84 10.74
CA ALA A 168 0.83 -3.87 9.77
C ALA A 168 0.20 -5.23 10.12
N ALA A 169 0.25 -5.61 11.40
CA ALA A 169 -0.35 -6.85 11.89
C ALA A 169 -1.88 -6.87 11.73
N LEU A 170 -2.56 -5.80 12.17
CA LEU A 170 -4.00 -5.65 12.03
C LEU A 170 -4.43 -5.50 10.56
N GLY A 171 -3.66 -4.75 9.77
CA GLY A 171 -3.89 -4.53 8.34
C GLY A 171 -3.99 -5.85 7.57
N ARG A 172 -3.15 -6.83 7.90
CA ARG A 172 -3.22 -8.17 7.29
C ARG A 172 -4.43 -8.99 7.67
N ALA A 173 -5.03 -8.72 8.82
CA ALA A 173 -6.27 -9.36 9.22
C ALA A 173 -7.47 -8.74 8.50
N VAL A 174 -7.35 -7.54 7.91
CA VAL A 174 -8.47 -6.82 7.29
C VAL A 174 -9.20 -7.64 6.24
N PRO A 175 -8.55 -8.36 5.29
CA PRO A 175 -9.28 -9.17 4.32
C PRO A 175 -10.11 -10.29 4.96
N ALA A 176 -9.65 -10.87 6.08
CA ALA A 176 -10.42 -11.87 6.84
C ALA A 176 -11.53 -11.25 7.69
N LEU A 177 -11.45 -9.95 7.96
CA LEU A 177 -12.44 -9.15 8.71
C LEU A 177 -13.35 -8.34 7.78
N THR A 178 -13.31 -8.61 6.47
CA THR A 178 -14.06 -7.89 5.44
C THR A 178 -14.61 -8.91 4.46
N ASP A 179 -15.75 -9.51 4.81
CA ASP A 179 -16.51 -10.40 3.93
C ASP A 179 -17.90 -9.84 3.62
N ALA A 180 -18.65 -10.52 2.73
CA ALA A 180 -19.98 -10.07 2.31
C ALA A 180 -21.00 -9.97 3.46
N THR A 181 -20.76 -10.65 4.58
CA THR A 181 -21.66 -10.65 5.75
C THR A 181 -21.24 -9.63 6.81
N THR A 182 -19.95 -9.29 6.85
CA THR A 182 -19.35 -8.41 7.85
C THR A 182 -18.31 -7.47 7.23
N PRO A 183 -18.70 -6.58 6.30
CA PRO A 183 -17.76 -5.70 5.59
C PRO A 183 -17.02 -4.71 6.51
N ASP A 184 -17.54 -4.54 7.72
CA ASP A 184 -17.14 -3.52 8.69
C ASP A 184 -16.52 -4.13 9.96
N ALA A 185 -16.28 -5.46 10.02
CA ALA A 185 -15.79 -6.11 11.23
C ALA A 185 -14.39 -5.65 11.65
N TRP A 186 -13.58 -5.13 10.73
CA TRP A 186 -12.28 -4.52 10.99
C TRP A 186 -12.35 -3.28 11.91
N HIS A 187 -13.50 -2.59 11.99
CA HIS A 187 -13.65 -1.43 12.85
C HIS A 187 -13.44 -1.74 14.34
N ARG A 188 -13.88 -2.93 14.78
CA ARG A 188 -13.84 -3.30 16.21
C ARG A 188 -12.40 -3.55 16.69
N PRO A 189 -11.56 -4.37 16.04
CA PRO A 189 -10.15 -4.50 16.40
C PRO A 189 -9.39 -3.18 16.33
N LEU A 190 -9.66 -2.33 15.32
CA LEU A 190 -9.04 -1.02 15.23
C LEU A 190 -9.44 -0.11 16.40
N ALA A 191 -10.71 -0.09 16.79
CA ALA A 191 -11.18 0.70 17.93
C ALA A 191 -10.53 0.25 19.25
N LEU A 192 -10.41 -1.07 19.47
CA LEU A 192 -9.73 -1.61 20.64
C LEU A 192 -8.25 -1.21 20.69
N PHE A 193 -7.58 -1.25 19.54
CA PHE A 193 -6.20 -0.79 19.42
C PHE A 193 -6.07 0.71 19.71
N LEU A 194 -6.93 1.54 19.12
CA LEU A 194 -6.96 2.98 19.38
C LEU A 194 -7.17 3.26 20.87
N ASP A 195 -8.19 2.66 21.50
CA ASP A 195 -8.45 2.88 22.92
C ASP A 195 -7.23 2.53 23.81
N ALA A 196 -6.42 1.54 23.42
CA ALA A 196 -5.19 1.19 24.13
C ALA A 196 -4.05 2.23 24.03
N LEU A 197 -4.13 3.18 23.09
CA LEU A 197 -3.19 4.28 22.91
C LEU A 197 -3.53 5.51 23.76
N ARG A 198 -4.77 5.62 24.25
CA ARG A 198 -5.21 6.80 25.01
C ARG A 198 -4.43 6.98 26.30
N THR A 199 -4.35 8.23 26.78
CA THR A 199 -3.74 8.54 28.08
C THR A 199 -4.54 7.92 29.22
N ALA A 200 -4.14 6.70 29.58
CA ALA A 200 -4.40 6.06 30.85
C ALA A 200 -3.33 4.98 31.03
N PRO A 201 -2.75 4.84 32.24
CA PRO A 201 -2.63 3.45 32.67
C PRO A 201 -2.91 3.24 34.16
N PRO A 202 -3.44 2.06 34.50
CA PRO A 202 -3.08 1.38 35.73
C PRO A 202 -1.72 0.65 35.62
N SER A 203 -1.21 0.29 34.41
CA SER A 203 0.09 -0.40 34.22
C SER A 203 0.91 0.04 32.97
N PRO A 204 2.26 0.18 33.08
CA PRO A 204 3.15 0.53 31.96
C PRO A 204 3.33 -0.61 30.93
N LEU A 205 3.70 -0.29 29.69
CA LEU A 205 4.05 -1.30 28.68
C LEU A 205 5.31 -2.10 29.10
N PRO A 206 5.32 -3.44 28.91
CA PRO A 206 6.47 -4.26 29.25
C PRO A 206 7.55 -4.22 28.16
N GLY A 207 8.81 -4.15 28.58
CA GLY A 207 9.98 -4.24 27.69
C GLY A 207 10.24 -2.97 26.85
N PRO A 208 11.38 -2.90 26.15
CA PRO A 208 11.65 -1.82 25.21
C PRO A 208 10.87 -1.99 23.91
N ALA A 209 10.51 -0.86 23.29
CA ALA A 209 9.97 -0.85 21.93
C ALA A 209 11.00 -1.36 20.90
N LEU A 210 10.49 -1.78 19.73
CA LEU A 210 11.35 -2.09 18.59
C LEU A 210 12.10 -0.84 18.12
N THR A 211 13.32 -1.02 17.61
CA THR A 211 14.00 0.02 16.84
C THR A 211 13.46 0.04 15.41
N ALA A 212 13.65 1.14 14.69
CA ALA A 212 13.21 1.27 13.29
C ALA A 212 13.77 0.16 12.39
N ASP A 213 15.05 -0.18 12.52
CA ASP A 213 15.69 -1.25 11.76
C ASP A 213 15.06 -2.62 12.08
N ARG A 214 14.85 -2.91 13.37
CA ARG A 214 14.24 -4.18 13.81
C ARG A 214 12.78 -4.29 13.39
N LEU A 215 12.05 -3.18 13.35
CA LEU A 215 10.70 -3.17 12.81
C LEU A 215 10.72 -3.57 11.32
N GLY A 216 11.64 -3.02 10.52
CA GLY A 216 11.80 -3.41 9.11
C GLY A 216 12.00 -4.92 8.94
N ASP A 217 12.96 -5.50 9.67
CA ASP A 217 13.24 -6.94 9.66
C ASP A 217 12.00 -7.78 10.05
N VAL A 218 11.28 -7.35 11.10
CA VAL A 218 10.09 -8.06 11.60
C VAL A 218 8.98 -8.01 10.56
N LEU A 219 8.71 -6.85 9.95
CA LEU A 219 7.67 -6.68 8.93
C LEU A 219 7.96 -7.52 7.68
N GLN A 220 9.22 -7.63 7.27
CA GLN A 220 9.65 -8.53 6.19
C GLN A 220 9.43 -10.01 6.55
N GLY A 221 9.87 -10.44 7.74
CA GLY A 221 9.73 -11.81 8.21
C GLY A 221 8.29 -12.23 8.49
N LEU A 222 7.40 -11.25 8.59
CA LEU A 222 5.98 -11.41 8.79
C LEU A 222 5.29 -11.96 7.50
N GLY A 223 5.93 -11.95 6.33
CA GLY A 223 5.40 -12.41 5.02
C GLY A 223 4.62 -13.74 5.05
N PRO A 224 3.84 -14.06 3.99
CA PRO A 224 2.87 -15.15 4.02
C PRO A 224 3.54 -16.40 4.60
N HIS A 225 2.93 -16.96 5.66
CA HIS A 225 3.44 -18.16 6.32
C HIS A 225 3.95 -19.07 5.23
N ARG A 226 5.26 -19.37 5.23
CA ARG A 226 5.86 -20.34 4.31
C ARG A 226 4.83 -21.46 4.19
N ALA A 227 4.24 -21.63 3.01
CA ALA A 227 3.45 -22.81 2.74
C ALA A 227 4.39 -23.94 3.16
N SER A 228 4.02 -24.63 4.23
CA SER A 228 4.78 -25.72 4.77
C SER A 228 5.05 -26.62 3.58
N GLY A 229 6.29 -26.60 3.09
CA GLY A 229 6.70 -27.47 2.01
C GLY A 229 6.26 -28.87 2.39
N GLU A 230 5.63 -29.53 1.43
CA GLU A 230 5.71 -30.96 1.20
C GLU A 230 6.89 -31.53 1.99
N ARG A 231 6.59 -32.12 3.15
CA ARG A 231 7.51 -33.05 3.81
C ARG A 231 7.01 -34.42 3.44
N GLU A 232 7.78 -35.01 2.51
CA GLU A 232 7.90 -36.42 2.10
C GLU A 232 6.63 -37.12 1.61
#